data_AF-A0A9E2H9K4-F1
#
_entry.id   AF-A0A9E2H9K4-F1
#
_cell.length_a   1.000
_cell.length_b   1.000
_cell.length_c   1.000
_cell.angle_alpha   90.00
_cell.angle_beta   90.00
_cell.angle_gamma   90.00
#
_symmetry.space_group_name_H-M   'P 1'
#
loop_
_entity.id
_entity.type
_entity.pdbx_description
1 polymer ?
#
loop_
_entity_poly.entity_id
_entity_poly.type
_entity_poly.pdbx_seq_one_letter_code
_entity_poly.pdbx_strand_id
1 'polypeptide(L)'
;MNPDNIIVFAGSASRQLTGRICKHLKIKPGDNETLIFSEGNIFVRVNENVRGRRVYLVQSTAFPANDNFMELLFWIDALKRASAESVTAIIPYFSYGKGDKKDEPRVSIRARVCADAIEAAGADRVVTMDLHAPQIQGFFRIPVDNLYALPALCDRIKKEKLKDIIIVSPDTGFAKQARKYSSALGTSVAIADKERVAHDEKATVLEIIGHVEGKTALIVDDFAISGGTLAGVAHELVARGAKDVYAMVAHGVFGKDSMKRIDASPIKKFFVTDTVENQQVKLSKKIEIVSVASLFAKAIESIHNRESISAMFP
;
A
#
# COMPACT_ATOMS: atom_id res chain seq x y z
N MET A 1 -17.01 18.38 11.19
CA MET A 1 -16.32 17.49 12.12
C MET A 1 -16.15 18.21 13.46
N ASN A 2 -16.64 17.65 14.57
CA ASN A 2 -16.33 18.19 15.90
C ASN A 2 -14.88 17.78 16.25
N PRO A 3 -13.90 18.72 16.28
CA PRO A 3 -12.50 18.38 16.51
C PRO A 3 -12.26 17.72 17.86
N ASP A 4 -13.13 17.99 18.85
CA ASP A 4 -12.93 17.55 20.23
C ASP A 4 -13.08 16.04 20.44
N ASN A 5 -13.64 15.33 19.45
CA ASN A 5 -13.95 13.89 19.54
C ASN A 5 -13.13 13.00 18.60
N ILE A 6 -12.22 13.57 17.81
CA ILE A 6 -11.33 12.82 16.91
C ILE A 6 -9.87 13.00 17.33
N ILE A 7 -9.14 11.90 17.45
CA ILE A 7 -7.68 11.92 17.58
C ILE A 7 -7.07 10.96 16.58
N VAL A 8 -6.02 11.40 15.89
CA VAL A 8 -5.26 10.58 14.94
C VAL A 8 -3.84 10.40 15.47
N PHE A 9 -3.46 9.16 15.78
CA PHE A 9 -2.15 8.78 16.27
C PHE A 9 -1.29 8.19 15.16
N ALA A 10 0.02 8.39 15.27
CA ALA A 10 1.00 7.80 14.38
C ALA A 10 1.74 6.66 15.08
N GLY A 11 1.77 5.47 14.48
CA GLY A 11 2.81 4.51 14.81
C GLY A 11 4.15 4.90 14.17
N SER A 12 5.22 4.22 14.57
CA SER A 12 6.58 4.57 14.14
C SER A 12 6.81 4.47 12.63
N ALA A 13 6.04 3.63 11.92
CA ALA A 13 6.17 3.42 10.48
C ALA A 13 5.45 4.46 9.61
N SER A 14 4.68 5.40 10.20
CA SER A 14 3.77 6.25 9.43
C SER A 14 3.63 7.68 9.97
N ARG A 15 4.65 8.21 10.66
CA ARG A 15 4.63 9.56 11.24
C ARG A 15 4.41 10.68 10.21
N GLN A 16 5.07 10.64 9.06
CA GLN A 16 4.96 11.71 8.05
C GLN A 16 3.63 11.66 7.30
N LEU A 17 3.15 10.47 6.96
CA LEU A 17 1.84 10.24 6.38
C LEU A 17 0.74 10.68 7.36
N THR A 18 0.85 10.34 8.64
CA THR A 18 -0.08 10.80 9.68
C THR A 18 -0.11 12.33 9.76
N GLY A 19 1.05 12.98 9.79
CA GLY A 19 1.12 14.45 9.79
C GLY A 19 0.41 15.08 8.57
N ARG A 20 0.54 14.47 7.39
CA ARG A 20 -0.16 14.92 6.17
C ARG A 20 -1.66 14.65 6.22
N ILE A 21 -2.09 13.50 6.76
CA ILE A 21 -3.50 13.20 7.00
C ILE A 21 -4.12 14.25 7.93
N CYS A 22 -3.47 14.52 9.08
CA CYS A 22 -3.92 15.53 10.04
C CYS A 22 -3.98 16.93 9.43
N LYS A 23 -3.04 17.29 8.55
CA LYS A 23 -3.07 18.55 7.80
C LYS A 23 -4.31 18.68 6.91
N HIS A 24 -4.72 17.60 6.24
CA HIS A 24 -5.97 17.58 5.45
C HIS A 24 -7.22 17.69 6.34
N LEU A 25 -7.20 17.04 7.50
CA LEU A 25 -8.27 17.09 8.49
C LEU A 25 -8.31 18.41 9.30
N LYS A 26 -7.27 19.25 9.17
CA LYS A 26 -7.07 20.50 9.93
C LYS A 26 -7.03 20.27 11.45
N ILE A 27 -6.42 19.18 11.88
CA ILE A 27 -6.20 18.83 13.30
C ILE A 27 -4.70 18.63 13.55
N LYS A 28 -4.31 18.55 14.84
CA LYS A 28 -2.95 18.12 15.23
C LYS A 28 -2.94 16.59 15.38
N PRO A 29 -1.83 15.91 15.02
CA PRO A 29 -1.62 14.53 15.44
C PRO A 29 -1.65 14.42 16.96
N GLY A 30 -2.16 13.30 17.47
CA GLY A 30 -2.16 13.04 18.90
C GLY A 30 -0.75 12.84 19.45
N ASP A 31 -0.53 13.28 20.68
CA ASP A 31 0.73 13.14 21.40
C ASP A 31 0.90 11.70 21.89
N ASN A 32 1.96 11.06 21.40
CA ASN A 32 2.23 9.67 21.69
C ASN A 32 3.74 9.38 21.67
N GLU A 33 4.14 8.34 22.38
CA GLU A 33 5.53 7.91 22.49
C GLU A 33 5.66 6.43 22.15
N THR A 34 6.64 6.10 21.31
CA THR A 34 7.11 4.72 21.11
C THR A 34 8.58 4.65 21.47
N LEU A 35 8.96 3.68 22.29
CA LEU A 35 10.34 3.38 22.65
C LEU A 35 10.66 1.93 22.28
N ILE A 36 11.92 1.68 21.92
CA ILE A 36 12.46 0.33 21.78
C ILE A 36 13.53 0.19 22.87
N PHE A 37 13.31 -0.72 23.81
CA PHE A 37 14.28 -1.01 24.86
C PHE A 37 15.51 -1.73 24.28
N SER A 38 16.60 -1.75 25.03
CA SER A 38 17.89 -2.30 24.58
C SER A 38 17.83 -3.79 24.18
N GLU A 39 16.91 -4.55 24.76
CA GLU A 39 16.65 -5.95 24.46
C GLU A 39 15.70 -6.17 23.26
N GLY A 40 15.19 -5.10 22.66
CA GLY A 40 14.33 -5.11 21.47
C GLY A 40 12.82 -5.06 21.74
N ASN A 41 12.39 -5.01 23.00
CA ASN A 41 10.97 -4.89 23.33
C ASN A 41 10.44 -3.50 23.01
N ILE A 42 9.20 -3.45 22.50
CA ILE A 42 8.52 -2.21 22.14
C ILE A 42 7.65 -1.75 23.30
N PHE A 43 7.73 -0.47 23.62
CA PHE A 43 6.85 0.22 24.55
C PHE A 43 6.09 1.33 23.83
N VAL A 44 4.81 1.48 24.14
CA VAL A 44 3.96 2.54 23.61
C VAL A 44 3.25 3.27 24.76
N ARG A 45 3.09 4.58 24.64
CA ARG A 45 2.36 5.40 25.62
C ARG A 45 1.56 6.49 24.94
N VAL A 46 0.26 6.52 25.23
CA VAL A 46 -0.62 7.64 24.87
C VAL A 46 -0.39 8.76 25.88
N ASN A 47 0.00 9.96 25.41
CA ASN A 47 0.33 11.09 26.29
C ASN A 47 -0.86 12.06 26.50
N GLU A 48 -2.03 11.76 25.93
CA GLU A 48 -3.24 12.57 26.05
C GLU A 48 -4.49 11.76 26.39
N ASN A 49 -5.54 12.44 26.84
CA ASN A 49 -6.79 11.79 27.22
C ASN A 49 -7.60 11.34 25.99
N VAL A 50 -7.76 10.03 25.84
CA VAL A 50 -8.54 9.40 24.77
C VAL A 50 -9.90 8.86 25.23
N ARG A 51 -10.26 9.00 26.50
CA ARG A 51 -11.47 8.42 27.08
C ARG A 51 -12.72 8.92 26.37
N GLY A 52 -13.52 7.99 25.86
CA GLY A 52 -14.77 8.29 25.15
C GLY A 52 -14.57 8.98 23.79
N ARG A 53 -13.34 8.98 23.24
CA ARG A 53 -13.05 9.56 21.93
C ARG A 53 -12.92 8.48 20.86
N ARG A 54 -13.16 8.85 19.60
CA ARG A 54 -12.89 7.99 18.44
C ARG A 54 -11.46 8.20 17.98
N VAL A 55 -10.65 7.17 18.08
CA VAL A 55 -9.22 7.23 17.77
C VAL A 55 -8.91 6.47 16.48
N TYR A 56 -8.01 7.06 15.69
CA TYR A 56 -7.53 6.50 14.43
C TYR A 56 -6.02 6.32 14.54
N LEU A 57 -5.54 5.09 14.41
CA LEU A 57 -4.12 4.78 14.52
C LEU A 57 -3.57 4.48 13.13
N VAL A 58 -2.63 5.28 12.64
CA VAL A 58 -2.00 5.08 11.33
C VAL A 58 -0.66 4.35 11.52
N GLN A 59 -0.56 3.13 11.00
CA GLN A 59 0.65 2.32 11.10
C GLN A 59 0.73 1.30 9.96
N SER A 60 1.66 1.50 9.05
CA SER A 60 2.04 0.48 8.05
C SER A 60 2.92 -0.61 8.67
N THR A 61 2.88 -1.80 8.08
CA THR A 61 3.54 -3.00 8.65
C THR A 61 4.76 -3.46 7.82
N ALA A 62 5.46 -2.53 7.16
CA ALA A 62 6.55 -2.84 6.22
C ALA A 62 7.90 -3.18 6.88
N PHE A 63 8.67 -2.18 7.33
CA PHE A 63 10.07 -2.36 7.74
C PHE A 63 10.37 -1.85 9.16
N PRO A 64 10.83 -2.70 10.08
CA PRO A 64 10.73 -4.16 10.07
C PRO A 64 9.27 -4.62 10.26
N ALA A 65 8.86 -5.67 9.54
CA ALA A 65 7.45 -6.04 9.45
C ALA A 65 6.86 -6.50 10.79
N ASN A 66 7.58 -7.41 11.46
CA ASN A 66 7.14 -8.01 12.71
C ASN A 66 7.03 -6.94 13.82
N ASP A 67 8.04 -6.09 13.97
CA ASP A 67 8.08 -5.07 15.01
C ASP A 67 6.98 -4.03 14.81
N ASN A 68 6.79 -3.54 13.58
CA ASN A 68 5.70 -2.60 13.28
C ASN A 68 4.31 -3.24 13.48
N PHE A 69 4.18 -4.54 13.20
CA PHE A 69 2.96 -5.29 13.48
C PHE A 69 2.73 -5.45 14.98
N MET A 70 3.77 -5.77 15.77
CA MET A 70 3.67 -5.82 17.23
C MET A 70 3.36 -4.45 17.84
N GLU A 71 4.00 -3.38 17.35
CA GLU A 71 3.71 -2.00 17.76
C GLU A 71 2.24 -1.64 17.46
N LEU A 72 1.70 -2.04 16.31
CA LEU A 72 0.28 -1.86 15.97
C LEU A 72 -0.61 -2.50 17.05
N LEU A 73 -0.36 -3.76 17.41
CA LEU A 73 -1.15 -4.46 18.43
C LEU A 73 -1.05 -3.79 19.80
N PHE A 74 0.14 -3.37 20.21
CA PHE A 74 0.35 -2.67 21.48
C PHE A 74 -0.35 -1.31 21.52
N TRP A 75 -0.35 -0.56 20.41
CA TRP A 75 -1.11 0.68 20.34
C TRP A 75 -2.62 0.45 20.45
N ILE A 76 -3.16 -0.55 19.74
CA ILE A 76 -4.59 -0.88 19.81
C ILE A 76 -4.98 -1.24 21.26
N ASP A 77 -4.21 -2.12 21.92
CA ASP A 77 -4.45 -2.51 23.31
C ASP A 77 -4.35 -1.30 24.25
N ALA A 78 -3.32 -0.46 24.13
CA ALA A 78 -3.15 0.73 24.95
C ALA A 78 -4.32 1.72 24.81
N LEU A 79 -4.79 1.97 23.59
CA LEU A 79 -5.93 2.85 23.31
C LEU A 79 -7.24 2.28 23.88
N LYS A 80 -7.45 0.96 23.78
CA LYS A 80 -8.61 0.29 24.38
C LYS A 80 -8.58 0.34 25.90
N ARG A 81 -7.44 0.06 26.54
CA ARG A 81 -7.29 0.16 28.02
C ARG A 81 -7.44 1.59 28.51
N ALA A 82 -7.04 2.57 27.71
CA ALA A 82 -7.27 3.99 27.97
C ALA A 82 -8.73 4.44 27.74
N SER A 83 -9.66 3.49 27.48
CA SER A 83 -11.11 3.70 27.38
C SER A 83 -11.54 4.56 26.19
N ALA A 84 -10.85 4.46 25.05
CA ALA A 84 -11.35 5.03 23.78
C ALA A 84 -12.74 4.47 23.43
N GLU A 85 -13.63 5.29 22.86
CA GLU A 85 -14.95 4.87 22.36
C GLU A 85 -14.78 3.82 21.26
N SER A 86 -13.87 4.08 20.32
CA SER A 86 -13.55 3.19 19.21
C SER A 86 -12.12 3.38 18.73
N VAL A 87 -11.45 2.29 18.35
CA VAL A 87 -10.11 2.25 17.74
C VAL A 87 -10.24 1.78 16.30
N THR A 88 -9.98 2.69 15.34
CA THR A 88 -9.85 2.34 13.93
C THR A 88 -8.37 2.18 13.58
N ALA A 89 -7.98 0.98 13.18
CA ALA A 89 -6.63 0.69 12.70
C ALA A 89 -6.51 1.08 11.23
N ILE A 90 -5.77 2.15 10.94
CA ILE A 90 -5.42 2.57 9.59
C ILE A 90 -4.07 1.94 9.25
N ILE A 91 -4.09 0.99 8.32
CA ILE A 91 -2.92 0.20 7.92
C ILE A 91 -2.65 0.49 6.44
N PRO A 92 -1.92 1.58 6.09
CA PRO A 92 -1.74 1.97 4.69
C PRO A 92 -1.08 0.89 3.84
N TYR A 93 -0.20 0.09 4.42
CA TYR A 93 0.32 -1.13 3.82
C TYR A 93 0.28 -2.31 4.81
N PHE A 94 -0.41 -3.38 4.40
CA PHE A 94 -0.54 -4.64 5.15
C PHE A 94 0.41 -5.71 4.60
N SER A 95 1.59 -5.83 5.21
CA SER A 95 2.71 -6.62 4.65
C SER A 95 2.46 -8.12 4.58
N TYR A 96 1.67 -8.66 5.51
CA TYR A 96 1.29 -10.08 5.51
C TYR A 96 0.19 -10.42 4.50
N GLY A 97 -0.31 -9.45 3.73
CA GLY A 97 -1.37 -9.64 2.73
C GLY A 97 -1.02 -10.66 1.64
N LYS A 98 0.26 -10.95 1.38
CA LYS A 98 0.67 -12.02 0.45
C LYS A 98 0.46 -13.44 0.99
N GLY A 99 0.28 -13.60 2.30
CA GLY A 99 0.01 -14.88 2.95
C GLY A 99 -1.48 -15.12 3.11
N ASP A 100 -2.25 -14.92 2.05
CA ASP A 100 -3.71 -14.94 2.01
C ASP A 100 -4.32 -16.32 1.73
N LYS A 101 -3.51 -17.31 1.35
CA LYS A 101 -3.98 -18.66 1.06
C LYS A 101 -2.97 -19.70 1.47
N LYS A 102 -3.43 -20.96 1.47
CA LYS A 102 -2.59 -22.14 1.59
C LYS A 102 -2.26 -22.63 0.18
N ASP A 103 -1.17 -22.12 -0.37
CA ASP A 103 -0.62 -22.52 -1.67
C ASP A 103 0.15 -23.84 -1.62
N GLU A 104 0.65 -24.21 -0.43
CA GLU A 104 1.35 -25.48 -0.19
C GLU A 104 0.78 -26.25 1.03
N PRO A 105 0.94 -27.59 1.10
CA PRO A 105 0.58 -28.33 2.30
C PRO A 105 1.35 -27.86 3.54
N ARG A 106 0.64 -27.64 4.66
CA ARG A 106 1.18 -27.32 6.00
C ARG A 106 1.79 -25.91 6.16
N VAL A 107 1.35 -24.93 5.36
CA VAL A 107 1.71 -23.51 5.56
C VAL A 107 0.64 -22.72 6.31
N SER A 108 1.01 -21.55 6.85
CA SER A 108 0.12 -20.63 7.55
C SER A 108 -0.51 -19.59 6.61
N ILE A 109 -1.82 -19.35 6.78
CA ILE A 109 -2.51 -18.20 6.18
C ILE A 109 -2.22 -16.96 7.06
N ARG A 110 -1.01 -16.42 6.92
CA ARG A 110 -0.48 -15.34 7.77
C ARG A 110 -1.38 -14.11 7.82
N ALA A 111 -1.99 -13.72 6.69
CA ALA A 111 -2.92 -12.60 6.65
C ALA A 111 -4.13 -12.81 7.59
N ARG A 112 -4.65 -14.04 7.67
CA ARG A 112 -5.76 -14.40 8.57
C ARG A 112 -5.33 -14.37 10.03
N VAL A 113 -4.15 -14.92 10.36
CA VAL A 113 -3.58 -14.87 11.72
C VAL A 113 -3.38 -13.42 12.18
N CYS A 114 -2.88 -12.56 11.30
CA CYS A 114 -2.71 -11.14 11.61
C CYS A 114 -4.06 -10.42 11.78
N ALA A 115 -5.07 -10.75 10.97
CA ALA A 115 -6.43 -10.22 11.13
C ALA A 115 -7.02 -10.59 12.50
N ASP A 116 -6.91 -11.86 12.90
CA ASP A 116 -7.30 -12.35 14.22
C ASP A 116 -6.60 -11.58 15.35
N ALA A 117 -5.29 -11.36 15.23
CA ALA A 117 -4.54 -10.65 16.25
C ALA A 117 -4.93 -9.17 16.37
N ILE A 118 -5.19 -8.49 15.23
CA ILE A 118 -5.68 -7.10 15.22
C ILE A 118 -7.04 -6.99 15.92
N GLU A 119 -7.95 -7.92 15.65
CA GLU A 119 -9.25 -7.99 16.33
C GLU A 119 -9.11 -8.29 17.82
N ALA A 120 -8.28 -9.29 18.17
CA ALA A 120 -8.06 -9.69 19.55
C ALA A 120 -7.41 -8.58 20.39
N ALA A 121 -6.54 -7.75 19.79
CA ALA A 121 -5.99 -6.56 20.44
C ALA A 121 -7.07 -5.48 20.70
N GLY A 122 -8.17 -5.52 19.95
CA GLY A 122 -9.35 -4.69 20.17
C GLY A 122 -9.59 -3.63 19.10
N ALA A 123 -9.19 -3.83 17.84
CA ALA A 123 -9.62 -2.93 16.77
C ALA A 123 -11.14 -3.06 16.52
N ASP A 124 -11.83 -1.93 16.31
CA ASP A 124 -13.26 -1.93 15.96
C ASP A 124 -13.50 -1.83 14.45
N ARG A 125 -12.49 -1.36 13.71
CA ARG A 125 -12.51 -1.20 12.25
C ARG A 125 -11.08 -1.21 11.72
N VAL A 126 -10.91 -1.68 10.48
CA VAL A 126 -9.66 -1.53 9.71
C VAL A 126 -9.90 -0.65 8.50
N VAL A 127 -8.98 0.27 8.23
CA VAL A 127 -8.89 0.99 6.94
C VAL A 127 -7.54 0.68 6.35
N THR A 128 -7.50 0.21 5.11
CA THR A 128 -6.24 -0.15 4.44
C THR A 128 -6.28 0.32 2.98
N MET A 129 -5.23 0.05 2.21
CA MET A 129 -5.16 0.43 0.81
C MET A 129 -4.59 -0.72 -0.02
N ASP A 130 -5.19 -0.94 -1.19
CA ASP A 130 -4.75 -1.90 -2.20
C ASP A 130 -4.28 -3.25 -1.63
N LEU A 131 -5.15 -3.89 -0.84
CA LEU A 131 -4.92 -5.27 -0.39
C LEU A 131 -4.56 -6.17 -1.57
N HIS A 132 -3.50 -6.97 -1.38
CA HIS A 132 -3.01 -7.93 -2.38
C HIS A 132 -4.13 -8.82 -2.93
N ALA A 133 -4.99 -9.31 -2.03
CA ALA A 133 -6.20 -10.02 -2.38
C ALA A 133 -7.41 -9.32 -1.72
N PRO A 134 -8.43 -8.91 -2.48
CA PRO A 134 -9.62 -8.25 -1.91
C PRO A 134 -10.38 -9.15 -0.92
N GLN A 135 -10.20 -10.47 -1.00
CA GLN A 135 -10.78 -11.47 -0.10
C GLN A 135 -10.25 -11.35 1.34
N ILE A 136 -9.09 -10.70 1.55
CA ILE A 136 -8.55 -10.46 2.89
C ILE A 136 -9.54 -9.67 3.77
N GLN A 137 -10.42 -8.85 3.18
CA GLN A 137 -11.51 -8.20 3.91
C GLN A 137 -12.40 -9.22 4.65
N GLY A 138 -12.62 -10.41 4.06
CA GLY A 138 -13.39 -11.50 4.67
C GLY A 138 -12.63 -12.27 5.76
N PHE A 139 -11.36 -11.97 6.01
CA PHE A 139 -10.63 -12.48 7.18
C PHE A 139 -10.96 -11.71 8.44
N PHE A 140 -11.56 -10.54 8.32
CA PHE A 140 -12.00 -9.75 9.46
C PHE A 140 -13.50 -9.95 9.71
N ARG A 141 -13.88 -10.03 10.98
CA ARG A 141 -15.25 -9.99 11.48
C ARG A 141 -15.70 -8.55 11.72
N ILE A 142 -14.75 -7.63 11.92
CA ILE A 142 -14.98 -6.20 12.02
C ILE A 142 -15.04 -5.54 10.62
N PRO A 143 -15.66 -4.35 10.47
CA PRO A 143 -15.67 -3.64 9.19
C PRO A 143 -14.26 -3.35 8.66
N VAL A 144 -14.06 -3.56 7.37
CA VAL A 144 -12.82 -3.24 6.66
C VAL A 144 -13.12 -2.34 5.47
N ASP A 145 -12.46 -1.19 5.40
CA ASP A 145 -12.51 -0.29 4.26
C ASP A 145 -11.19 -0.39 3.48
N ASN A 146 -11.19 -1.09 2.34
CA ASN A 146 -10.05 -1.18 1.45
C ASN A 146 -10.05 -0.04 0.42
N LEU A 147 -9.25 1.00 0.68
CA LEU A 147 -9.03 2.12 -0.23
C LEU A 147 -8.24 1.68 -1.48
N TYR A 148 -8.33 2.47 -2.56
CA TYR A 148 -7.54 2.26 -3.78
C TYR A 148 -6.69 3.50 -4.05
N ALA A 149 -5.40 3.31 -4.31
CA ALA A 149 -4.47 4.36 -4.74
C ALA A 149 -4.73 4.82 -6.17
N LEU A 150 -5.47 4.02 -6.95
CA LEU A 150 -5.74 4.23 -8.37
C LEU A 150 -6.12 5.68 -8.71
N PRO A 151 -7.05 6.37 -8.03
CA PRO A 151 -7.38 7.76 -8.35
C PRO A 151 -6.18 8.70 -8.18
N ALA A 152 -5.43 8.59 -7.08
CA ALA A 152 -4.27 9.44 -6.82
C ALA A 152 -3.14 9.22 -7.83
N LEU A 153 -2.87 7.96 -8.18
CA LEU A 153 -1.86 7.60 -9.17
C LEU A 153 -2.26 8.02 -10.58
N CYS A 154 -3.53 7.82 -10.97
CA CYS A 154 -4.03 8.25 -12.28
C CYS A 154 -4.01 9.78 -12.43
N ASP A 155 -4.43 10.53 -11.41
CA ASP A 155 -4.35 11.99 -11.41
C ASP A 155 -2.91 12.48 -11.54
N ARG A 156 -1.97 11.77 -10.92
CA ARG A 156 -0.56 12.10 -11.06
C ARG A 156 -0.04 11.84 -12.46
N ILE A 157 -0.39 10.71 -13.07
CA ILE A 157 0.01 10.39 -14.45
C ILE A 157 -0.60 11.35 -15.47
N LYS A 158 -1.85 11.77 -15.30
CA LYS A 158 -2.47 12.78 -16.18
C LYS A 158 -1.66 14.09 -16.22
N LYS A 159 -1.01 14.46 -15.10
CA LYS A 159 -0.14 15.65 -15.03
C LYS A 159 1.19 15.47 -15.78
N GLU A 160 1.66 14.25 -16.01
CA GLU A 160 2.85 13.99 -16.85
C GLU A 160 2.59 14.26 -18.34
N LYS A 161 1.31 14.33 -18.77
CA LYS A 161 0.91 14.57 -20.17
C LYS A 161 1.60 13.61 -21.16
N LEU A 162 1.78 12.35 -20.75
CA LEU A 162 2.32 11.30 -21.62
C LEU A 162 1.36 11.06 -22.79
N LYS A 163 1.92 10.75 -23.96
CA LYS A 163 1.16 10.46 -25.19
C LYS A 163 1.17 8.98 -25.48
N ASP A 164 0.15 8.49 -26.18
CA ASP A 164 0.06 7.10 -26.67
C ASP A 164 0.32 6.06 -25.57
N ILE A 165 -0.25 6.32 -24.38
CA ILE A 165 -0.07 5.46 -23.21
C ILE A 165 -0.68 4.09 -23.50
N ILE A 166 -0.06 3.02 -23.00
CA ILE A 166 -0.68 1.69 -22.82
C ILE A 166 -0.40 1.19 -21.40
N ILE A 167 -1.43 0.69 -20.72
CA ILE A 167 -1.26 0.09 -19.39
C ILE A 167 -0.76 -1.33 -19.54
N VAL A 168 0.25 -1.70 -18.75
CA VAL A 168 0.85 -3.04 -18.80
C VAL A 168 0.71 -3.71 -17.45
N SER A 169 0.04 -4.87 -17.42
CA SER A 169 0.04 -5.76 -16.26
C SER A 169 1.33 -6.58 -16.27
N PRO A 170 2.14 -6.62 -15.19
CA PRO A 170 3.39 -7.37 -15.17
C PRO A 170 3.20 -8.89 -15.04
N ASP A 171 2.00 -9.33 -14.67
CA ASP A 171 1.56 -10.71 -14.72
C ASP A 171 0.04 -10.81 -15.00
N THR A 172 -0.46 -12.03 -15.15
CA THR A 172 -1.88 -12.32 -15.39
C THR A 172 -2.76 -12.11 -14.15
N GLY A 173 -2.19 -12.18 -12.95
CA GLY A 173 -2.90 -12.00 -11.68
C GLY A 173 -3.40 -10.57 -11.48
N PHE A 174 -2.62 -9.58 -11.94
CA PHE A 174 -2.99 -8.16 -11.83
C PHE A 174 -3.83 -7.63 -13.02
N ALA A 175 -4.09 -8.46 -14.04
CA ALA A 175 -4.74 -8.04 -15.29
C ALA A 175 -6.11 -7.37 -15.10
N LYS A 176 -6.92 -7.87 -14.15
CA LYS A 176 -8.23 -7.27 -13.82
C LYS A 176 -8.09 -5.86 -13.27
N GLN A 177 -7.08 -5.62 -12.43
CA GLN A 177 -6.83 -4.32 -11.84
C GLN A 177 -6.18 -3.36 -12.85
N ALA A 178 -5.28 -3.87 -13.70
CA ALA A 178 -4.71 -3.12 -14.82
C ALA A 178 -5.80 -2.56 -15.77
N ARG A 179 -6.88 -3.30 -16.02
CA ARG A 179 -8.04 -2.80 -16.79
C ARG A 179 -8.76 -1.63 -16.13
N LYS A 180 -8.75 -1.52 -14.80
CA LYS A 180 -9.33 -0.34 -14.11
C LYS A 180 -8.46 0.89 -14.35
N TYR A 181 -7.14 0.75 -14.28
CA TYR A 181 -6.20 1.82 -14.65
C TYR A 181 -6.40 2.24 -16.11
N SER A 182 -6.53 1.28 -17.03
CA SER A 182 -6.73 1.57 -18.44
C SER A 182 -8.05 2.31 -18.69
N SER A 183 -9.12 1.92 -17.99
CA SER A 183 -10.42 2.58 -18.05
C SER A 183 -10.36 4.01 -17.50
N ALA A 184 -9.72 4.22 -16.34
CA ALA A 184 -9.59 5.54 -15.71
C ALA A 184 -8.71 6.53 -16.48
N LEU A 185 -7.81 6.01 -17.32
CA LEU A 185 -6.91 6.79 -18.18
C LEU A 185 -7.36 6.83 -19.65
N GLY A 186 -8.44 6.13 -20.02
CA GLY A 186 -8.95 6.09 -21.40
C GLY A 186 -7.97 5.46 -22.39
N THR A 187 -7.33 4.34 -22.02
CA THR A 187 -6.28 3.68 -22.80
C THR A 187 -6.49 2.16 -22.91
N SER A 188 -5.75 1.54 -23.84
CA SER A 188 -5.60 0.08 -23.98
C SER A 188 -4.80 -0.56 -22.84
N VAL A 189 -4.93 -1.88 -22.71
CA VAL A 189 -4.15 -2.70 -21.77
C VAL A 189 -3.36 -3.77 -22.53
N ALA A 190 -2.16 -4.08 -22.06
CA ALA A 190 -1.37 -5.25 -22.40
C ALA A 190 -1.07 -6.06 -21.14
N ILE A 191 -0.84 -7.36 -21.30
CA ILE A 191 -0.59 -8.28 -20.19
C ILE A 191 0.70 -9.03 -20.49
N ALA A 192 1.66 -8.97 -19.57
CA ALA A 192 2.80 -9.86 -19.59
C ALA A 192 2.36 -11.21 -19.02
N ASP A 193 2.52 -12.27 -19.82
CA ASP A 193 2.37 -13.64 -19.38
C ASP A 193 3.75 -14.26 -19.20
N LYS A 194 3.93 -14.92 -18.06
CA LYS A 194 5.22 -15.41 -17.60
C LYS A 194 5.15 -16.93 -17.51
N GLU A 195 5.49 -17.62 -18.60
CA GLU A 195 5.65 -19.07 -18.55
C GLU A 195 6.98 -19.44 -17.87
N ARG A 196 6.89 -20.28 -16.84
CA ARG A 196 8.05 -20.92 -16.23
C ARG A 196 8.20 -22.29 -16.85
N VAL A 197 9.18 -22.45 -17.74
CA VAL A 197 9.50 -23.76 -18.33
C VAL A 197 10.42 -24.51 -17.37
N ALA A 198 9.81 -25.33 -16.50
CA ALA A 198 10.46 -26.29 -15.59
C ALA A 198 11.51 -25.73 -14.60
N HIS A 199 12.06 -26.61 -13.76
CA HIS A 199 12.89 -26.34 -12.57
C HIS A 199 14.26 -25.65 -12.82
N ASP A 200 14.49 -25.05 -13.98
CA ASP A 200 15.72 -24.32 -14.29
C ASP A 200 15.60 -22.83 -13.97
N GLU A 201 16.61 -22.30 -13.27
CA GLU A 201 16.66 -20.91 -12.77
C GLU A 201 16.75 -19.83 -13.85
N LYS A 202 16.78 -20.17 -15.16
CA LYS A 202 17.28 -19.27 -16.22
C LYS A 202 16.35 -18.93 -17.38
N ALA A 203 15.36 -19.75 -17.73
CA ALA A 203 14.52 -19.46 -18.90
C ALA A 203 13.11 -19.09 -18.47
N THR A 204 12.87 -17.79 -18.29
CA THR A 204 11.51 -17.27 -18.29
C THR A 204 11.19 -16.74 -19.67
N VAL A 205 10.22 -17.35 -20.36
CA VAL A 205 9.64 -16.75 -21.56
C VAL A 205 8.60 -15.73 -21.09
N LEU A 206 8.80 -14.48 -21.47
CA LEU A 206 7.85 -13.39 -21.23
C LEU A 206 7.13 -13.09 -22.54
N GLU A 207 5.87 -13.51 -22.64
CA GLU A 207 5.01 -13.12 -23.74
C GLU A 207 4.25 -11.84 -23.36
N ILE A 208 4.19 -10.84 -24.24
CA ILE A 208 3.35 -9.66 -24.04
C ILE A 208 2.13 -9.77 -24.97
N ILE A 209 0.97 -9.98 -24.35
CA ILE A 209 -0.33 -9.98 -25.02
C ILE A 209 -0.81 -8.53 -25.13
N GLY A 210 -0.70 -7.96 -26.34
CA GLY A 210 -1.12 -6.59 -26.67
C GLY A 210 -0.09 -5.83 -27.49
N HIS A 211 -0.54 -4.84 -28.28
CA HIS A 211 0.35 -4.06 -29.16
C HIS A 211 1.00 -2.90 -28.41
N VAL A 212 2.29 -3.03 -28.09
CA VAL A 212 3.10 -2.07 -27.33
C VAL A 212 4.07 -1.24 -28.20
N GLU A 213 4.29 -1.64 -29.45
CA GLU A 213 5.21 -0.94 -30.35
C GLU A 213 4.79 0.52 -30.57
N GLY A 214 5.76 1.44 -30.48
CA GLY A 214 5.56 2.88 -30.62
C GLY A 214 4.87 3.58 -29.43
N LYS A 215 4.38 2.83 -28.44
CA LYS A 215 3.59 3.37 -27.32
C LYS A 215 4.45 3.72 -26.10
N THR A 216 3.92 4.56 -25.23
CA THR A 216 4.46 4.78 -23.88
C THR A 216 3.85 3.74 -22.94
N ALA A 217 4.63 2.73 -22.57
CA ALA A 217 4.18 1.67 -21.69
C ALA A 217 4.22 2.12 -20.23
N LEU A 218 3.13 1.85 -19.50
CA LEU A 218 2.98 2.18 -18.09
C LEU A 218 2.64 0.91 -17.32
N ILE A 219 3.64 0.34 -16.66
CA ILE A 219 3.50 -0.88 -15.86
C ILE A 219 2.76 -0.54 -14.57
N VAL A 220 1.72 -1.30 -14.22
CA VAL A 220 0.91 -1.11 -13.01
C VAL A 220 0.91 -2.38 -12.16
N ASP A 221 1.10 -2.26 -10.85
CA ASP A 221 1.02 -3.39 -9.91
C ASP A 221 0.52 -2.93 -8.53
N ASP A 222 0.23 -3.84 -7.62
CA ASP A 222 -0.11 -3.51 -6.23
C ASP A 222 1.14 -3.06 -5.44
N PHE A 223 2.24 -3.79 -5.54
CA PHE A 223 3.48 -3.47 -4.85
C PHE A 223 4.73 -3.80 -5.66
N ALA A 224 5.86 -3.22 -5.25
CA ALA A 224 7.18 -3.60 -5.73
C ALA A 224 8.13 -3.86 -4.56
N ILE A 225 8.65 -5.10 -4.47
CA ILE A 225 9.66 -5.44 -3.44
C ILE A 225 11.06 -5.29 -4.01
N SER A 226 11.46 -6.21 -4.88
CA SER A 226 12.84 -6.29 -5.38
C SER A 226 13.07 -5.53 -6.69
N GLY A 227 12.01 -5.02 -7.31
CA GLY A 227 12.03 -4.40 -8.64
C GLY A 227 12.29 -5.37 -9.81
N GLY A 228 12.55 -6.66 -9.54
CA GLY A 228 12.95 -7.62 -10.58
C GLY A 228 11.88 -7.86 -11.65
N THR A 229 10.62 -8.06 -11.25
CA THR A 229 9.51 -8.25 -12.18
C THR A 229 9.32 -7.01 -13.07
N LEU A 230 9.23 -5.82 -12.47
CA LEU A 230 9.06 -4.57 -13.20
C LEU A 230 10.23 -4.29 -14.16
N ALA A 231 11.47 -4.54 -13.73
CA ALA A 231 12.64 -4.37 -14.58
C ALA A 231 12.64 -5.35 -15.76
N GLY A 232 12.32 -6.63 -15.52
CA GLY A 232 12.23 -7.64 -16.59
C GLY A 232 11.16 -7.29 -17.62
N VAL A 233 9.96 -6.91 -17.18
CA VAL A 233 8.87 -6.45 -18.05
C VAL A 233 9.29 -5.19 -18.82
N ALA A 234 9.98 -4.25 -18.17
CA ALA A 234 10.47 -3.04 -18.83
C ALA A 234 11.47 -3.32 -19.95
N HIS A 235 12.38 -4.28 -19.77
CA HIS A 235 13.30 -4.70 -20.84
C HIS A 235 12.55 -5.34 -22.02
N GLU A 236 11.59 -6.22 -21.75
CA GLU A 236 10.79 -6.86 -22.79
C GLU A 236 9.94 -5.84 -23.58
N LEU A 237 9.36 -4.85 -22.89
CA LEU A 237 8.61 -3.77 -23.54
C LEU A 237 9.48 -2.99 -24.53
N VAL A 238 10.72 -2.64 -24.14
CA VAL A 238 11.66 -1.96 -25.04
C VAL A 238 12.06 -2.86 -26.20
N ALA A 239 12.32 -4.15 -25.96
CA ALA A 239 12.64 -5.12 -27.01
C ALA A 239 11.51 -5.26 -28.05
N ARG A 240 10.25 -5.07 -27.63
CA ARG A 240 9.06 -5.04 -28.50
C ARG A 240 8.72 -3.65 -29.06
N GLY A 241 9.64 -2.70 -28.98
CA GLY A 241 9.50 -1.39 -29.61
C GLY A 241 8.67 -0.37 -28.82
N ALA A 242 8.43 -0.57 -27.52
CA ALA A 242 7.85 0.49 -26.69
C ALA A 242 8.77 1.72 -26.68
N LYS A 243 8.19 2.89 -26.90
CA LYS A 243 8.92 4.17 -27.00
C LYS A 243 9.53 4.57 -25.65
N ASP A 244 8.72 4.47 -24.60
CA ASP A 244 9.06 4.88 -23.25
C ASP A 244 8.44 3.90 -22.25
N VAL A 245 9.13 3.64 -21.14
CA VAL A 245 8.61 2.78 -20.07
C VAL A 245 8.55 3.54 -18.75
N TYR A 246 7.38 3.50 -18.13
CA TYR A 246 7.08 4.02 -16.81
C TYR A 246 6.52 2.91 -15.94
N ALA A 247 6.57 3.09 -14.62
CA ALA A 247 5.94 2.17 -13.69
C ALA A 247 5.13 2.95 -12.64
N MET A 248 4.07 2.34 -12.12
CA MET A 248 3.43 2.77 -10.90
C MET A 248 3.01 1.59 -10.03
N VAL A 249 3.11 1.74 -8.72
CA VAL A 249 2.55 0.78 -7.76
C VAL A 249 1.92 1.51 -6.58
N ALA A 250 0.99 0.87 -5.89
CA ALA A 250 0.51 1.41 -4.63
C ALA A 250 1.63 1.37 -3.59
N HIS A 251 2.28 0.22 -3.37
CA HIS A 251 3.23 0.04 -2.28
C HIS A 251 4.67 -0.20 -2.73
N GLY A 252 5.58 0.69 -2.37
CA GLY A 252 7.02 0.48 -2.53
C GLY A 252 7.58 -0.22 -1.31
N VAL A 253 8.05 -1.45 -1.44
CA VAL A 253 8.60 -2.23 -0.32
C VAL A 253 10.04 -2.56 -0.63
N PHE A 254 10.85 -1.52 -0.79
CA PHE A 254 12.13 -1.64 -1.46
C PHE A 254 13.20 -2.25 -0.55
N GLY A 255 13.62 -3.47 -0.90
CA GLY A 255 14.79 -4.13 -0.31
C GLY A 255 16.12 -3.55 -0.82
N LYS A 256 17.24 -4.05 -0.26
CA LYS A 256 18.61 -3.52 -0.46
C LYS A 256 19.02 -3.31 -1.92
N ASP A 257 18.68 -4.23 -2.84
CA ASP A 257 19.10 -4.17 -4.24
C ASP A 257 18.05 -3.58 -5.20
N SER A 258 16.90 -3.16 -4.67
CA SER A 258 15.77 -2.71 -5.50
C SER A 258 16.13 -1.47 -6.31
N MET A 259 16.81 -0.50 -5.69
CA MET A 259 17.20 0.74 -6.37
C MET A 259 18.21 0.49 -7.48
N LYS A 260 19.20 -0.39 -7.26
CA LYS A 260 20.17 -0.79 -8.30
C LYS A 260 19.46 -1.37 -9.53
N ARG A 261 18.48 -2.25 -9.31
CA ARG A 261 17.69 -2.87 -10.39
C ARG A 261 16.83 -1.84 -11.13
N ILE A 262 16.16 -0.95 -10.40
CA ILE A 262 15.34 0.11 -10.98
C ILE A 262 16.22 1.08 -11.79
N ASP A 263 17.40 1.44 -11.29
CA ASP A 263 18.34 2.32 -11.98
C ASP A 263 18.90 1.70 -13.26
N ALA A 264 19.23 0.40 -13.23
CA ALA A 264 19.70 -0.34 -14.40
C ALA A 264 18.60 -0.63 -15.43
N SER A 265 17.32 -0.56 -15.03
CA SER A 265 16.19 -0.85 -15.92
C SER A 265 15.88 0.31 -16.89
N PRO A 266 15.14 0.04 -17.99
CA PRO A 266 14.68 1.08 -18.92
C PRO A 266 13.57 1.97 -18.36
N ILE A 267 13.11 1.74 -17.14
CA ILE A 267 12.07 2.56 -16.50
C ILE A 267 12.60 3.99 -16.38
N LYS A 268 11.90 4.95 -17.00
CA LYS A 268 12.24 6.38 -16.96
C LYS A 268 11.86 7.01 -15.62
N LYS A 269 10.67 6.67 -15.13
CA LYS A 269 10.14 7.19 -13.87
C LYS A 269 9.17 6.18 -13.26
N PHE A 270 9.24 6.07 -11.94
CA PHE A 270 8.49 5.09 -11.16
C PHE A 270 7.71 5.80 -10.05
N PHE A 271 6.39 5.82 -10.19
CA PHE A 271 5.48 6.42 -9.22
C PHE A 271 5.09 5.41 -8.15
N VAL A 272 5.17 5.81 -6.89
CA VAL A 272 4.79 4.96 -5.77
C VAL A 272 4.15 5.79 -4.68
N THR A 273 3.19 5.22 -3.94
CA THR A 273 2.55 6.01 -2.88
C THR A 273 3.42 6.11 -1.63
N ASP A 274 3.04 7.01 -0.74
CA ASP A 274 3.60 7.14 0.61
C ASP A 274 3.02 6.15 1.64
N THR A 275 2.33 5.09 1.20
CA THR A 275 1.85 4.02 2.10
C THR A 275 2.99 3.31 2.84
N VAL A 276 4.21 3.33 2.31
CA VAL A 276 5.42 2.84 2.96
C VAL A 276 6.48 3.95 2.95
N GLU A 277 6.60 4.69 4.05
CA GLU A 277 7.57 5.79 4.19
C GLU A 277 8.86 5.40 4.90
N ASN A 278 8.86 4.30 5.66
CA ASN A 278 9.99 3.79 6.45
C ASN A 278 10.95 2.92 5.62
N GLN A 279 11.29 3.39 4.42
CA GLN A 279 12.19 2.68 3.51
C GLN A 279 13.57 2.46 4.14
N GLN A 280 14.12 1.26 3.99
CA GLN A 280 15.47 0.91 4.48
C GLN A 280 16.57 1.25 3.46
N VAL A 281 16.20 1.90 2.36
CA VAL A 281 17.09 2.25 1.26
C VAL A 281 16.86 3.70 0.84
N LYS A 282 17.93 4.36 0.39
CA LYS A 282 17.81 5.66 -0.26
C LYS A 282 17.14 5.50 -1.61
N LEU A 283 16.00 6.15 -1.80
CA LEU A 283 15.25 6.09 -3.06
C LEU A 283 16.04 6.69 -4.23
N SER A 284 15.95 6.03 -5.38
CA SER A 284 16.49 6.50 -6.65
C SER A 284 15.81 7.79 -7.09
N LYS A 285 16.52 8.60 -7.90
CA LYS A 285 15.96 9.77 -8.57
C LYS A 285 14.83 9.43 -9.55
N LYS A 286 14.72 8.16 -9.98
CA LYS A 286 13.60 7.68 -10.80
C LYS A 286 12.31 7.55 -10.00
N ILE A 287 12.40 7.44 -8.67
CA ILE A 287 11.23 7.26 -7.81
C ILE A 287 10.54 8.61 -7.56
N GLU A 288 9.24 8.67 -7.77
CA GLU A 288 8.41 9.77 -7.30
C GLU A 288 7.34 9.29 -6.33
N ILE A 289 7.26 9.95 -5.17
CA ILE A 289 6.28 9.66 -4.13
C ILE A 289 4.98 10.43 -4.39
N VAL A 290 3.87 9.69 -4.49
CA VAL A 290 2.52 10.24 -4.66
C VAL A 290 1.78 10.13 -3.34
N SER A 291 1.42 11.28 -2.75
CA SER A 291 0.75 11.24 -1.45
C SER A 291 -0.68 10.73 -1.54
N VAL A 292 -1.04 9.76 -0.70
CA VAL A 292 -2.42 9.29 -0.51
C VAL A 292 -3.06 9.78 0.79
N ALA A 293 -2.40 10.70 1.49
CA ALA A 293 -2.91 11.31 2.73
C ALA A 293 -4.32 11.90 2.58
N SER A 294 -4.66 12.48 1.43
CA SER A 294 -5.97 13.05 1.16
C SER A 294 -7.07 11.99 1.07
N LEU A 295 -6.75 10.78 0.57
CA LEU A 295 -7.69 9.67 0.52
C LEU A 295 -7.95 9.15 1.94
N PHE A 296 -6.92 8.93 2.75
CA PHE A 296 -7.10 8.52 4.14
C PHE A 296 -7.84 9.57 4.98
N ALA A 297 -7.56 10.86 4.79
CA ALA A 297 -8.28 11.94 5.46
C ALA A 297 -9.78 11.92 5.13
N LYS A 298 -10.15 11.77 3.85
CA LYS A 298 -11.56 11.64 3.44
C LYS A 298 -12.23 10.40 4.02
N ALA A 299 -11.52 9.28 4.10
CA ALA A 299 -12.04 8.05 4.71
C ALA A 299 -12.30 8.25 6.21
N ILE A 300 -11.35 8.85 6.94
CA ILE A 300 -11.50 9.21 8.36
C ILE A 300 -12.71 10.14 8.57
N GLU A 301 -12.84 11.18 7.73
CA GLU A 301 -13.96 12.11 7.81
C GLU A 301 -15.30 11.41 7.60
N SER A 302 -15.39 10.56 6.58
CA SER A 302 -16.59 9.80 6.26
C SER A 302 -16.96 8.83 7.39
N ILE A 303 -16.00 8.07 7.91
CA ILE A 303 -16.19 7.15 9.04
C ILE A 303 -16.66 7.91 10.28
N HIS A 304 -16.00 9.02 10.60
CA HIS A 304 -16.30 9.80 11.80
C HIS A 304 -17.71 10.40 11.73
N ASN A 305 -18.10 10.96 10.58
CA ASN A 305 -19.40 11.58 10.35
C ASN A 305 -20.51 10.56 10.03
N ARG A 306 -20.18 9.26 9.89
CA ARG A 306 -21.11 8.19 9.46
C ARG A 306 -21.68 8.42 8.06
N GLU A 307 -20.87 8.98 7.18
CA GLU A 307 -21.17 9.19 5.77
C GLU A 307 -20.72 7.99 4.93
N SER A 308 -21.23 7.90 3.70
CA SER A 308 -20.87 6.83 2.78
C SER A 308 -19.43 6.98 2.27
N ILE A 309 -18.60 5.98 2.53
CA ILE A 309 -17.26 5.85 1.96
C ILE A 309 -17.35 5.39 0.49
N SER A 310 -18.49 4.82 0.07
CA SER A 310 -18.64 4.25 -1.28
C SER A 310 -18.41 5.27 -2.40
N ALA A 311 -18.68 6.55 -2.14
CA ALA A 311 -18.42 7.64 -3.09
C ALA A 311 -16.92 7.86 -3.40
N MET A 312 -16.02 7.26 -2.62
CA MET A 312 -14.57 7.31 -2.85
C MET A 312 -14.07 6.20 -3.79
N PHE A 313 -14.91 5.22 -4.13
CA PHE A 313 -14.53 4.10 -4.98
C PHE A 313 -15.00 4.34 -6.43
N PRO A 314 -14.12 4.12 -7.44
CA PRO A 314 -14.49 4.16 -8.84
C PRO A 314 -15.32 2.95 -9.29
#